data_AF-A0A8A2U9U3-F1
#
_entry.id   AF-A0A8A2U9U3-F1
#
_cell.length_a   1.000
_cell.length_b   1.000
_cell.length_c   1.000
_cell.angle_alpha   90.00
_cell.angle_beta   90.00
_cell.angle_gamma   90.00
#
_symmetry.space_group_name_H-M   'P 1'
#
loop_
_entity.id
_entity.type
_entity.pdbx_description
1 polymer ?
#
loop_
_entity_poly.entity_id
_entity_poly.type
_entity_poly.pdbx_seq_one_letter_code
_entity_poly.pdbx_strand_id
1 'polypeptide(L)' 'MNVGDVPIVGELLEAGAEDRVFDSLLLIGPLLILVIALVGRSRLTTGLAAAYVGFFAAYVLFRGVRT' A
#
# COMPACT_ATOMS: atom_id res chain seq x y z
N MET A 1 -3.79 -22.95 5.89
CA MET A 1 -4.43 -22.49 4.65
C MET A 1 -3.65 -21.25 4.24
N ASN A 2 -2.98 -21.31 3.10
CA ASN A 2 -2.07 -20.26 2.64
C ASN A 2 -2.91 -19.20 1.93
N VAL A 3 -2.63 -17.92 2.17
CA VAL A 3 -3.43 -16.81 1.62
C VAL A 3 -3.29 -16.73 0.09
N GLY A 4 -2.29 -17.40 -0.49
CA GLY A 4 -2.03 -17.50 -1.93
C GLY A 4 -2.95 -18.43 -2.73
N ASP A 5 -3.78 -19.28 -2.09
CA ASP A 5 -4.64 -20.23 -2.81
C ASP A 5 -5.96 -19.60 -3.32
N VAL A 6 -6.13 -18.29 -3.15
CA VAL A 6 -7.32 -17.57 -3.64
C VAL A 6 -7.01 -17.04 -5.05
N PRO A 7 -7.59 -17.59 -6.13
CA PRO A 7 -7.21 -17.29 -7.51
C PRO A 7 -7.41 -15.81 -7.91
N ILE A 8 -8.26 -15.07 -7.19
CA ILE A 8 -8.47 -13.64 -7.42
C ILE A 8 -7.37 -12.78 -6.76
N VAL A 9 -6.75 -13.28 -5.68
CA VAL A 9 -5.76 -12.53 -4.88
C VAL A 9 -4.33 -12.97 -5.21
N GLY A 10 -4.14 -14.24 -5.58
CA GLY A 10 -2.84 -14.83 -5.95
C GLY A 10 -2.22 -14.17 -7.18
N GLU A 11 -2.98 -13.96 -8.26
CA GLU A 11 -2.47 -13.33 -9.48
C GLU A 11 -2.08 -11.85 -9.28
N LEU A 12 -2.78 -11.14 -8.38
CA LEU A 12 -2.44 -9.74 -8.02
C LEU A 12 -1.22 -9.67 -7.08
N LEU A 13 -1.00 -10.69 -6.24
CA LEU A 13 0.18 -10.80 -5.38
C LEU A 13 1.42 -11.23 -6.19
N GLU A 14 1.29 -12.16 -7.13
CA GLU A 14 2.40 -12.60 -8.00
C GLU A 14 2.84 -11.52 -9.00
N ALA A 15 1.93 -10.67 -9.49
CA ALA A 15 2.30 -9.53 -10.33
C ALA A 15 3.08 -8.43 -9.59
N GLY A 16 3.01 -8.40 -8.24
CA GLY A 16 3.72 -7.44 -7.38
C GLY A 16 5.01 -7.96 -6.75
N ALA A 17 5.20 -9.28 -6.69
CA ALA A 17 6.18 -9.97 -5.84
C ALA A 17 7.67 -9.69 -6.11
N GLU A 18 8.02 -9.04 -7.22
CA GLU A 18 9.41 -8.67 -7.50
C GLU A 18 9.85 -7.31 -6.94
N ASP A 19 8.93 -6.52 -6.36
CA ASP A 19 9.26 -5.18 -5.86
C ASP A 19 8.94 -4.98 -4.38
N ARG A 20 9.99 -5.20 -3.59
CA ARG A 20 10.04 -4.94 -2.15
C ARG A 20 9.54 -3.54 -1.76
N VAL A 21 9.68 -2.52 -2.62
CA VAL A 21 9.23 -1.16 -2.29
C VAL A 21 7.71 -1.09 -2.35
N PHE A 22 7.10 -1.66 -3.39
CA PHE A 22 5.65 -1.72 -3.52
C PHE A 22 5.03 -2.54 -2.38
N ASP A 23 5.58 -3.71 -2.07
CA ASP A 23 5.11 -4.56 -0.98
C ASP A 23 5.18 -3.86 0.39
N SER A 24 6.31 -3.19 0.66
CA SER A 24 6.50 -2.42 1.90
C SER A 24 5.49 -1.28 1.97
N LEU A 25 5.28 -0.57 0.87
CA LEU A 25 4.33 0.53 0.81
C LEU A 25 2.90 0.04 1.06
N LEU A 26 2.53 -1.09 0.47
CA LEU A 26 1.23 -1.72 0.65
C LEU A 26 1.00 -2.14 2.10
N LEU A 27 2.04 -2.63 2.81
CA LEU A 27 1.97 -2.99 4.23
C LEU A 27 1.89 -1.76 5.16
N ILE A 28 2.49 -0.63 4.76
CA ILE A 28 2.42 0.64 5.49
C ILE A 28 0.99 1.18 5.50
N GLY A 29 0.19 0.95 4.45
CA GLY A 29 -1.21 1.39 4.39
C GLY A 29 -2.06 0.92 5.59
N PRO A 30 -2.21 -0.40 5.82
CA PRO A 30 -2.90 -0.95 6.99
C PRO A 30 -2.33 -0.47 8.32
N LEU A 31 -1.00 -0.37 8.43
CA LEU A 31 -0.36 0.14 9.65
C LEU A 31 -0.73 1.59 9.92
N LEU A 32 -0.74 2.42 8.87
CA LEU A 32 -1.13 3.82 8.96
C LEU A 32 -2.59 3.93 9.40
N ILE A 33 -3.49 3.12 8.83
CA ILE A 33 -4.90 3.07 9.26
C ILE A 33 -5.01 2.69 10.73
N LEU A 34 -4.24 1.71 11.20
CA LEU A 34 -4.22 1.31 12.61
C LEU A 34 -3.77 2.45 13.52
N VAL A 35 -2.72 3.18 13.13
CA VAL A 35 -2.24 4.37 13.85
C VAL A 35 -3.33 5.45 13.89
N ILE A 36 -4.02 5.70 12.78
CA ILE A 36 -5.12 6.68 12.73
C ILE A 36 -6.28 6.24 13.60
N ALA A 37 -6.58 4.94 13.65
CA ALA A 37 -7.63 4.40 14.51
C ALA A 37 -7.31 4.57 16.00
N LEU A 38 -6.03 4.38 16.40
CA LEU A 38 -5.60 4.54 17.79
C LEU A 38 -5.46 6.01 18.21
N VAL A 39 -4.81 6.83 17.39
CA VAL A 39 -4.51 8.24 17.70
C VAL A 39 -5.71 9.16 17.44
N GLY A 40 -6.63 8.71 16.59
CA GLY A 40 -7.79 9.47 16.16
C GLY A 40 -7.52 10.33 14.92
N ARG A 41 -8.62 10.75 14.29
CA ARG A 41 -8.57 11.60 13.10
C ARG A 41 -8.28 13.05 13.50
N SER A 42 -7.18 13.59 12.97
CA SER A 42 -6.76 14.98 13.12
C SER A 42 -6.24 15.50 11.78
N ARG A 43 -5.98 16.82 11.68
CA ARG A 43 -5.38 17.41 10.48
C ARG A 43 -4.01 16.79 10.17
N LEU A 44 -3.24 16.44 11.20
CA LEU A 44 -1.94 15.79 11.06
C LEU A 44 -2.09 14.39 10.48
N THR A 45 -2.97 13.55 11.01
CA THR A 45 -3.18 12.18 10.50
C THR A 45 -3.80 12.18 9.11
N THR A 46 -4.66 13.15 8.80
CA THR A 46 -5.21 13.36 7.45
C THR A 46 -4.11 13.76 6.45
N GLY A 47 -3.18 14.63 6.85
CA GLY A 47 -2.02 15.00 6.03
C GLY A 47 -1.09 13.82 5.77
N LEU A 48 -0.82 13.01 6.79
CA LEU A 48 -0.04 11.76 6.68
C LEU A 48 -0.69 10.78 5.70
N ALA A 49 -2.00 10.58 5.80
CA ALA A 49 -2.74 9.73 4.86
C ALA A 49 -2.67 10.25 3.43
N ALA A 50 -2.85 11.56 3.23
CA ALA A 50 -2.75 12.17 1.90
C ALA A 50 -1.34 12.03 1.30
N ALA A 51 -0.30 12.24 2.10
CA ALA A 51 1.08 12.06 1.68
C ALA A 51 1.38 10.61 1.28
N TYR A 52 0.92 9.65 2.09
CA TYR A 52 1.03 8.22 1.79
C TYR A 52 0.35 7.87 0.46
N VAL A 53 -0.91 8.28 0.27
CA VAL A 53 -1.66 8.00 -0.96
C VAL A 53 -0.99 8.66 -2.17
N GLY A 54 -0.55 9.91 -2.04
CA GLY A 54 0.15 10.62 -3.11
C GLY A 54 1.45 9.93 -3.52
N PHE A 55 2.26 9.51 -2.54
CA PHE A 55 3.49 8.76 -2.81
C PHE A 55 3.20 7.40 -3.45
N PHE A 56 2.19 6.67 -2.95
CA PHE A 56 1.76 5.40 -3.53
C PHE A 56 1.33 5.55 -4.98
N ALA A 57 0.46 6.52 -5.28
CA ALA A 57 0.03 6.79 -6.65
C ALA A 57 1.20 7.19 -7.55
N ALA A 58 2.08 8.09 -7.10
CA ALA A 58 3.25 8.52 -7.86
C ALA A 58 4.22 7.36 -8.14
N TYR A 59 4.45 6.49 -7.15
CA TYR A 59 5.32 5.33 -7.28
C TYR A 59 4.76 4.33 -8.30
N VAL A 60 3.46 4.03 -8.22
CA VAL A 60 2.76 3.15 -9.16
C VAL A 60 2.80 3.73 -10.58
N LEU A 61 2.50 5.01 -10.75
CA LEU A 61 2.57 5.70 -12.04
C LEU A 61 3.98 5.67 -12.62
N PHE A 62 4.99 5.99 -11.81
CA PHE A 62 6.38 5.99 -12.23
C PHE A 62 6.86 4.62 -12.69
N ARG A 63 6.51 3.57 -11.93
CA ARG A 63 6.88 2.20 -12.29
C ARG A 63 6.11 1.71 -13.51
N GLY A 64 4.81 2.01 -13.59
CA GLY A 64 3.97 1.67 -14.75
C GLY A 64 4.41 2.34 -16.05
N VAL A 65 5.00 3.55 -15.99
CA VAL A 65 5.57 4.24 -17.17
C VAL A 65 6.98 3.73 -17.54
N ARG A 66 7.71 3.14 -16.59
CA ARG A 66 9.05 2.57 -16.81
C ARG A 66 9.07 1.09 -17.19
N THR A 67 7.90 0.46 -17.27
CA THR A 67 7.72 -0.93 -17.72
C THR A 67 7.57 -0.97 -19.23
#